data_AF-A0A9E0MIB4-F1
#
_entry.id   AF-A0A9E0MIB4-F1
#
_cell.length_a   1.000
_cell.length_b   1.000
_cell.length_c   1.000
_cell.angle_alpha   90.00
_cell.angle_beta   90.00
_cell.angle_gamma   90.00
#
_symmetry.space_group_name_H-M   'P 1'
#
loop_
_entity.id
_entity.type
_entity.pdbx_description
1 polymer ?
#
loop_
_entity_poly.entity_id
_entity_poly.type
_entity_poly.pdbx_seq_one_letter_code
_entity_poly.pdbx_strand_id
1 'polypeptide(L)' 'MKQGVLQRMLPILALVAATTVAAPAAAQLTVVSFGGSYQEAQSKAVFQPAAKAMGITIKEETYTGIGDLRLKAKA' A
#
# COMPACT_ATOMS: atom_id res chain seq x y z
N MET A 1 -54.75 -2.13 5.31
CA MET A 1 -53.56 -1.25 5.43
C MET A 1 -52.61 -1.89 6.42
N LYS A 2 -51.37 -2.27 6.05
CA LYS A 2 -50.18 -2.39 6.94
C LYS A 2 -49.01 -3.25 6.41
N GLN A 3 -49.18 -4.10 5.39
CA GLN A 3 -48.07 -4.97 4.93
C GLN A 3 -47.29 -4.48 3.68
N GLY A 4 -47.84 -3.55 2.89
CA GLY A 4 -47.21 -3.14 1.63
C GLY A 4 -46.08 -2.09 1.74
N VAL A 5 -45.97 -1.39 2.87
CA VAL A 5 -44.97 -0.32 3.04
C VAL A 5 -43.66 -0.87 3.62
N LEU A 6 -43.73 -1.79 4.58
CA LEU A 6 -42.53 -2.40 5.20
C LEU A 6 -41.71 -3.22 4.20
N GLN A 7 -42.37 -3.95 3.30
CA GLN A 7 -41.71 -4.82 2.32
C GLN A 7 -41.04 -4.03 1.17
N ARG A 8 -41.45 -2.77 0.96
CA ARG A 8 -40.86 -1.86 -0.03
C ARG A 8 -39.67 -1.06 0.49
N MET A 9 -39.42 -1.08 1.81
CA MET A 9 -38.26 -0.42 2.44
C MET A 9 -37.05 -1.34 2.59
N LEU A 10 -37.24 -2.66 2.45
CA LEU A 10 -36.17 -3.66 2.50
C LEU A 10 -35.07 -3.50 1.43
N PRO A 11 -35.35 -3.16 0.15
CA PRO A 11 -34.29 -3.05 -0.85
C PRO A 11 -33.45 -1.77 -0.70
N ILE A 12 -33.96 -0.74 -0.03
CA ILE A 12 -33.25 0.55 0.14
C ILE A 12 -32.18 0.43 1.23
N LEU A 13 -32.42 -0.37 2.27
CA LEU A 13 -31.44 -0.64 3.32
C LEU A 13 -30.31 -1.58 2.85
N ALA A 14 -30.61 -2.49 1.93
CA ALA A 14 -29.62 -3.40 1.34
C ALA A 14 -28.61 -2.68 0.41
N LEU A 15 -28.99 -1.55 -0.19
CA LEU A 15 -28.12 -0.81 -1.13
C LEU A 15 -27.02 0.00 -0.41
N VAL A 16 -27.22 0.39 0.86
CA VAL A 16 -26.24 1.16 1.63
C VAL A 16 -25.08 0.27 2.12
N ALA A 17 -25.34 -1.01 2.37
CA ALA A 17 -24.33 -1.96 2.87
C ALA A 17 -23.28 -2.38 1.82
N ALA A 18 -23.48 -2.07 0.54
CA ALA A 18 -22.58 -2.47 -0.55
C ALA A 18 -21.47 -1.45 -0.87
N THR A 19 -21.39 -0.34 -0.14
CA THR A 19 -20.35 0.69 -0.34
C THR A 19 -19.15 0.46 0.58
N THR A 20 -18.56 -0.74 0.53
CA THR A 20 -17.17 -0.88 0.97
C THR A 20 -16.30 -0.17 -0.04
N VAL A 21 -16.04 1.12 0.18
CA VAL A 21 -14.99 1.85 -0.52
C VAL A 21 -13.71 1.07 -0.23
N ALA A 22 -13.24 0.31 -1.22
CA ALA A 22 -11.93 -0.32 -1.16
C ALA A 22 -10.93 0.81 -0.97
N ALA A 23 -10.36 0.92 0.24
CA ALA A 23 -9.26 1.82 0.47
C ALA A 23 -8.15 1.42 -0.53
N PRO A 24 -7.57 2.36 -1.29
CA PRO A 24 -6.45 2.04 -2.15
C PRO A 24 -5.38 1.39 -1.27
N ALA A 25 -4.90 0.21 -1.68
CA ALA A 25 -3.79 -0.44 -1.00
C ALA A 25 -2.65 0.58 -0.88
N ALA A 26 -2.13 0.79 0.34
CA ALA A 26 -1.07 1.75 0.58
C ALA A 26 0.07 1.47 -0.40
N ALA A 27 0.43 2.46 -1.22
CA ALA A 27 1.46 2.28 -2.23
C ALA A 27 2.76 1.84 -1.54
N GLN A 28 3.31 0.71 -1.97
CA GLN A 28 4.58 0.18 -1.46
C GLN A 28 5.65 0.35 -2.53
N LEU A 29 6.71 1.09 -2.21
CA LEU A 29 7.86 1.29 -3.06
C LEU A 29 9.05 0.50 -2.51
N THR A 30 9.68 -0.33 -3.35
CA THR A 30 10.91 -1.01 -2.99
C THR A 30 12.11 -0.17 -3.42
N VAL A 31 13.02 0.11 -2.48
CA VAL A 31 14.28 0.83 -2.72
C VAL A 31 15.44 -0.11 -2.41
N VAL A 32 16.47 -0.08 -3.25
CA VAL A 32 17.59 -1.02 -3.19
C VAL A 32 18.91 -0.27 -3.04
N SER A 33 19.73 -0.65 -2.06
CA SER A 33 21.04 -0.03 -1.78
C SER A 33 22.07 -1.09 -1.33
N PHE A 34 23.31 -0.66 -1.07
CA PHE A 34 24.46 -1.52 -0.76
C PHE A 34 24.55 -1.99 0.71
N GLY A 35 23.58 -1.62 1.57
CA GLY A 35 23.60 -1.97 2.99
C GLY A 35 24.59 -1.15 3.83
N GLY A 36 24.82 -1.63 5.06
CA GLY A 36 25.72 -1.02 6.03
C GLY A 36 25.31 0.39 6.48
N SER A 37 26.26 1.11 7.05
CA SER A 37 26.06 2.47 7.57
C SER A 37 25.60 3.47 6.50
N TYR A 38 25.98 3.25 5.24
CA TYR A 38 25.55 4.07 4.12
C TYR A 38 24.04 3.96 3.87
N GLN A 39 23.50 2.74 3.86
CA GLN A 39 22.05 2.55 3.72
C GLN A 39 21.28 3.04 4.95
N GLU A 40 21.81 2.82 6.15
CA GLU A 40 21.20 3.35 7.38
C GLU A 40 21.10 4.88 7.37
N ALA A 41 22.15 5.56 6.88
CA ALA A 41 22.14 7.02 6.72
C ALA A 41 21.07 7.47 5.71
N GLN A 42 20.95 6.78 4.56
CA GLN A 42 19.92 7.08 3.56
C GLN A 42 18.50 6.82 4.10
N SER A 43 18.30 5.74 4.86
CA SER A 43 17.00 5.42 5.47
C SER A 43 16.52 6.56 6.38
N LYS A 44 17.41 7.04 7.25
CA LYS A 44 17.10 8.10 8.22
C LYS A 44 16.97 9.48 7.57
N ALA A 45 17.83 9.80 6.61
CA ALA A 45 17.88 11.13 6.01
C ALA A 45 16.90 11.32 4.84
N VAL A 46 16.55 10.25 4.12
CA VAL A 46 15.82 10.34 2.84
C VAL A 46 14.59 9.43 2.82
N PHE A 47 14.76 8.11 2.98
CA PHE A 47 13.69 7.16 2.68
C PHE A 47 12.51 7.27 3.64
N GLN A 48 12.74 7.17 4.95
CA GLN A 48 11.66 7.24 5.94
C GLN A 48 10.97 8.62 5.96
N PRO A 49 11.70 9.76 5.88
CA PRO A 49 11.06 11.06 5.72
C PRO A 49 10.20 11.17 4.46
N ALA A 50 10.67 10.68 3.32
CA ALA A 50 9.93 10.70 2.06
C ALA A 50 8.69 9.78 2.10
N ALA A 51 8.81 8.60 2.69
CA ALA A 51 7.71 7.66 2.92
C ALA A 51 6.59 8.34 3.72
N LYS A 52 6.96 9.00 4.82
CA LYS A 52 6.01 9.74 5.67
C LYS A 52 5.37 10.91 4.94
N ALA A 53 6.15 11.70 4.19
CA ALA A 53 5.65 12.85 3.46
C ALA A 53 4.66 12.47 2.35
N MET A 54 4.88 11.33 1.69
CA MET A 54 4.02 10.84 0.61
C MET A 54 2.90 9.91 1.08
N GLY A 55 2.88 9.51 2.36
CA GLY A 55 1.93 8.53 2.88
C GLY A 55 2.08 7.15 2.25
N ILE A 56 3.31 6.77 1.87
CA ILE A 56 3.63 5.48 1.25
C ILE A 56 4.43 4.59 2.19
N THR A 57 4.47 3.29 1.90
CA THR A 57 5.39 2.36 2.55
C THR A 57 6.65 2.23 1.70
N ILE A 58 7.84 2.34 2.31
CA ILE A 58 9.09 1.99 1.64
C ILE A 58 9.61 0.67 2.19
N LYS A 59 9.86 -0.28 1.29
CA LYS A 59 10.57 -1.53 1.57
C LYS A 59 12.02 -1.36 1.15
N GLU A 60 12.94 -1.45 2.11
CA GLU A 60 14.38 -1.35 1.82
C GLU A 60 14.97 -2.74 1.62
N GLU A 61 15.67 -2.95 0.51
CA GLU A 61 16.42 -4.17 0.23
C GLU A 61 17.90 -3.88 0.06
N THR A 62 18.73 -4.77 0.59
CA THR A 62 20.18 -4.73 0.42
C THR A 62 20.59 -5.71 -0.67
N TYR A 63 21.50 -5.31 -1.55
CA TYR A 63 22.10 -6.21 -2.53
C TYR A 63 23.63 -6.21 -2.44
N THR A 64 24.23 -7.34 -2.81
CA THR A 64 25.70 -7.52 -2.81
C THR A 64 26.29 -7.51 -4.22
N GLY A 65 25.47 -7.62 -5.28
CA GLY A 65 25.91 -7.48 -6.67
C GLY A 65 24.78 -7.26 -7.70
N ILE A 66 25.11 -6.67 -8.85
CA ILE A 66 24.15 -6.35 -9.95
C ILE A 66 23.49 -7.59 -10.55
N GLY A 67 24.08 -8.78 -10.39
CA GLY A 67 23.52 -10.05 -10.85
C GLY A 67 22.15 -10.33 -10.23
N ASP A 68 22.04 -10.18 -8.91
CA ASP A 68 20.79 -10.41 -8.18
C ASP A 68 19.69 -9.42 -8.60
N LEU A 69 20.08 -8.17 -8.87
CA LEU A 69 19.15 -7.15 -9.36
C LEU A 69 18.62 -7.47 -10.76
N ARG A 70 19.48 -7.96 -11.65
CA ARG A 70 19.10 -8.37 -13.00
C ARG A 70 18.15 -9.57 -13.00
N LEU A 71 18.35 -10.52 -12.08
CA LEU A 71 17.45 -11.65 -11.91
C LEU A 71 16.08 -11.17 -11.40
N LYS A 72 16.05 -10.31 -10.37
CA LYS A 72 14.80 -9.74 -9.82
C LYS A 72 14.04 -8.86 -10.81
N ALA A 73 14.73 -8.09 -11.65
CA ALA A 73 14.08 -7.21 -12.63
C ALA A 73 13.48 -7.95 -13.84
N LYS A 74 13.86 -9.21 -14.06
CA LYS A 74 13.36 -10.04 -15.17
C LYS A 74 12.16 -10.90 -14.79
N ALA A 75 11.90 -11.10 -13.50
CA ALA A 75 10.77 -11.86 -12.97
C ALA A 75 9.51 -11.00 -12.91
#